data_AF-A0A7Y2M159-F1
#
_entry.id   AF-A0A7Y2M159-F1
#
_cell.length_a   1.000
_cell.length_b   1.000
_cell.length_c   1.000
_cell.angle_alpha   90.00
_cell.angle_beta   90.00
_cell.angle_gamma   90.00
#
_symmetry.space_group_name_H-M   'P 1'
#
loop_
_entity.id
_entity.type
_entity.pdbx_description
1 polymer ?
#
loop_
_entity_poly.entity_id
_entity_poly.type
_entity_poly.pdbx_seq_one_letter_code
_entity_poly.pdbx_strand_id
1 'polypeptide(L)'
;MHPPLFADPVVRQQSDAGGYSRGVTCFRSGAVRRLVWDEDARTLRSVVAGSRPSPYRCTIVVEPRAARPIVSTSCTCPMAYDCKHVVATLLESNRVARAATPLDSRETGATPPDSR
;
A
#
# COMPACT_ATOMS: atom_id res chain seq x y z
N MET A 1 -6.87 -12.95 -1.93
CA MET A 1 -7.40 -11.60 -1.67
C MET A 1 -6.26 -10.61 -1.76
N HIS A 2 -6.41 -9.53 -2.52
CA HIS A 2 -5.41 -8.48 -2.65
C HIS A 2 -5.80 -7.29 -1.75
N PRO A 3 -4.83 -6.49 -1.28
CA PRO A 3 -5.16 -5.30 -0.52
C PRO A 3 -5.83 -4.24 -1.43
N PRO A 4 -6.50 -3.23 -0.85
CA PRO A 4 -7.12 -2.15 -1.62
C PRO A 4 -6.10 -1.20 -2.26
N LEU A 5 -6.55 -0.51 -3.32
CA LEU A 5 -5.83 0.58 -3.97
C LEU A 5 -6.24 1.93 -3.38
N PHE A 6 -5.25 2.78 -3.16
CA PHE A 6 -5.43 4.14 -2.65
C PHE A 6 -4.97 5.16 -3.69
N ALA A 7 -5.83 6.13 -4.00
CA ALA A 7 -5.48 7.23 -4.89
C ALA A 7 -4.41 8.15 -4.26
N ASP A 8 -3.56 8.76 -5.09
CA ASP A 8 -2.46 9.62 -4.61
C ASP A 8 -2.92 10.76 -3.67
N PRO A 9 -4.03 11.49 -3.92
CA PRO A 9 -4.51 12.51 -3.00
C PRO A 9 -4.84 11.95 -1.60
N VAL A 10 -5.37 10.72 -1.52
CA VAL A 10 -5.65 10.04 -0.25
C VAL A 10 -4.36 9.72 0.49
N VAL A 11 -3.35 9.20 -0.22
CA VAL A 11 -2.05 8.87 0.38
C VAL A 11 -1.34 10.13 0.89
N ARG A 12 -1.38 11.23 0.10
CA ARG A 12 -0.77 12.51 0.49
C ARG A 12 -1.40 13.13 1.72
N GLN A 13 -2.69 12.92 1.94
CA GLN A 13 -3.41 13.50 3.07
C GLN A 13 -3.00 12.89 4.43
N GLN A 14 -2.30 11.75 4.42
CA GLN A 14 -1.84 11.07 5.63
C GLN A 14 -0.55 11.63 6.23
N SER A 15 0.00 12.73 5.72
CA SER A 15 1.16 13.39 6.30
C SER A 15 1.38 14.78 5.69
N ASP A 16 2.20 15.59 6.33
CA ASP A 16 2.78 16.76 5.65
C ASP A 16 3.67 16.36 4.45
N ALA A 17 4.06 17.35 3.64
CA ALA A 17 4.86 17.13 2.43
C ALA A 17 6.22 16.44 2.72
N GLY A 18 6.85 16.76 3.84
CA GLY A 18 8.11 16.14 4.26
C GLY A 18 7.93 14.68 4.70
N GLY A 19 6.85 14.40 5.44
CA GLY A 19 6.41 13.07 5.83
C GLY A 19 6.15 12.18 4.63
N TYR A 20 5.45 12.73 3.63
CA TYR A 20 5.17 12.03 2.38
C TYR A 20 6.47 11.69 1.62
N SER A 21 7.37 12.66 1.44
CA SER A 21 8.66 12.44 0.75
C SER A 21 9.51 11.35 1.43
N ARG A 22 9.59 11.40 2.76
CA ARG A 22 10.26 10.34 3.55
C ARG A 22 9.53 9.00 3.44
N GLY A 23 8.21 9.01 3.36
CA GLY A 23 7.38 7.81 3.18
C GLY A 23 7.63 7.13 1.84
N VAL A 24 7.69 7.92 0.76
CA VAL A 24 8.10 7.46 -0.57
C VAL A 24 9.51 6.85 -0.53
N THR A 25 10.43 7.47 0.20
CA THR A 25 11.79 6.94 0.37
C THR A 25 11.78 5.59 1.11
N CYS A 26 11.03 5.47 2.21
CA CYS A 26 10.86 4.21 2.94
C CYS A 26 10.24 3.11 2.07
N PHE A 27 9.24 3.44 1.26
CA PHE A 27 8.64 2.50 0.32
C PHE A 27 9.67 2.01 -0.71
N ARG A 28 10.38 2.95 -1.37
CA ARG A 28 11.38 2.63 -2.40
C ARG A 28 12.56 1.82 -1.88
N SER A 29 12.96 2.01 -0.62
CA SER A 29 14.04 1.23 -0.01
C SER A 29 13.62 -0.16 0.47
N GLY A 30 12.36 -0.56 0.27
CA GLY A 30 11.84 -1.84 0.74
C GLY A 30 11.73 -1.92 2.27
N ALA A 31 11.54 -0.78 2.94
CA ALA A 31 11.44 -0.74 4.40
C ALA A 31 10.18 -1.44 4.91
N VAL A 32 9.12 -1.54 4.11
CA VAL A 32 7.94 -2.34 4.46
C VAL A 32 8.28 -3.82 4.27
N ARG A 33 8.52 -4.51 5.39
CA ARG A 33 8.97 -5.92 5.41
C ARG A 33 7.82 -6.91 5.32
N ARG A 34 6.62 -6.50 5.74
CA ARG A 34 5.42 -7.32 5.70
C ARG A 34 4.19 -6.44 5.53
N LEU A 35 3.24 -6.90 4.74
CA LEU A 35 1.93 -6.30 4.55
C LEU A 35 0.87 -7.41 4.62
N VAL A 36 -0.20 -7.20 5.38
CA VAL A 36 -1.35 -8.09 5.46
C VAL A 36 -2.61 -7.26 5.35
N TRP A 37 -3.49 -7.68 4.45
CA TRP A 37 -4.87 -7.20 4.37
C TRP A 37 -5.80 -8.22 5.02
N ASP A 38 -6.58 -7.76 5.97
CA ASP A 38 -7.67 -8.49 6.61
C ASP A 38 -8.99 -7.89 6.08
N GLU A 39 -9.66 -8.62 5.19
CA GLU A 39 -10.86 -8.15 4.51
C GLU A 39 -12.06 -8.06 5.47
N ASP A 40 -12.22 -9.05 6.36
CA ASP A 40 -13.30 -9.10 7.34
C ASP A 40 -13.19 -7.95 8.35
N ALA A 41 -11.99 -7.72 8.88
CA ALA A 41 -11.72 -6.61 9.79
C ALA A 41 -11.53 -5.26 9.04
N ARG A 42 -11.55 -5.27 7.71
CA ARG A 42 -11.20 -4.15 6.84
C ARG A 42 -9.94 -3.40 7.29
N THR A 43 -8.91 -4.16 7.67
CA THR A 43 -7.73 -3.64 8.33
C THR A 43 -6.46 -4.02 7.58
N LEU A 44 -5.67 -3.02 7.22
CA LEU A 44 -4.35 -3.19 6.64
C LEU A 44 -3.29 -3.10 7.75
N ARG A 45 -2.47 -4.14 7.89
CA ARG A 45 -1.39 -4.21 8.89
C ARG A 45 -0.04 -4.34 8.19
N SER A 46 0.96 -3.62 8.69
CA SER A 46 2.32 -3.70 8.15
C SER A 46 3.40 -3.76 9.23
N VAL A 47 4.57 -4.23 8.83
CA VAL A 47 5.83 -4.16 9.60
C VAL A 47 6.81 -3.34 8.78
N VAL A 48 7.29 -2.23 9.35
CA VAL A 48 8.10 -1.23 8.66
C VAL A 48 9.42 -1.01 9.40
N ALA A 49 10.53 -1.30 8.75
CA ALA A 49 11.85 -0.96 9.25
C ALA A 49 12.01 0.57 9.30
N GLY A 50 12.71 1.07 10.32
CA GLY A 50 12.91 2.51 10.49
C GLY A 50 14.18 2.81 11.25
N SER A 51 14.21 3.96 11.93
CA SER A 51 15.40 4.45 12.65
C SER A 51 15.74 3.67 13.91
N ARG A 52 14.80 2.88 14.46
CA ARG A 52 15.05 2.06 15.65
C ARG A 52 15.41 0.63 15.23
N PRO A 53 16.15 -0.12 16.06
CA PRO A 53 16.48 -1.52 15.79
C PRO A 53 15.23 -2.40 15.64
N SER A 54 14.19 -2.14 16.44
CA SER A 54 12.92 -2.84 16.35
C SER A 54 12.01 -2.20 15.27
N PRO A 55 11.41 -2.99 14.37
CA PRO A 55 10.54 -2.46 13.33
C PRO A 55 9.23 -1.92 13.91
N TYR A 56 8.68 -0.91 13.24
CA TYR A 56 7.40 -0.33 13.59
C TYR A 56 6.25 -1.14 13.00
N ARG A 57 5.08 -1.11 13.66
CA ARG A 57 3.85 -1.72 13.17
C ARG A 57 2.86 -0.62 12.81
N CYS A 58 2.27 -0.69 11.62
CA CYS A 58 1.17 0.19 11.24
C CYS A 58 -0.12 -0.62 11.14
N THR A 59 -1.23 0.02 11.55
CA THR A 59 -2.58 -0.50 11.40
C THR A 59 -3.43 0.61 10.77
N ILE A 60 -4.11 0.30 9.67
CA ILE A 60 -4.95 1.24 8.93
C ILE A 60 -6.32 0.59 8.77
N VAL A 61 -7.35 1.24 9.31
CA VAL A 61 -8.74 0.80 9.13
C VAL A 61 -9.27 1.47 7.86
N VAL A 62 -9.83 0.66 6.97
CA VAL A 62 -10.25 1.06 5.63
C VAL A 62 -11.75 0.87 5.49
N GLU A 63 -12.42 1.79 4.81
CA GLU A 63 -13.79 1.63 4.33
C GLU A 63 -13.79 1.82 2.81
N PRO A 64 -13.58 0.76 2.01
CA PRO A 64 -13.34 0.89 0.57
C PRO A 64 -14.48 1.57 -0.20
N ARG A 65 -15.70 1.55 0.33
CA ARG A 65 -16.89 2.15 -0.31
C ARG A 65 -17.14 3.61 0.11
N ALA A 66 -16.36 4.15 1.05
CA ALA A 66 -16.52 5.53 1.49
C ALA A 66 -15.77 6.52 0.57
N ALA A 67 -16.30 7.74 0.48
CA ALA A 67 -15.62 8.84 -0.22
C ALA A 67 -14.21 9.14 0.37
N ARG A 68 -14.04 8.88 1.67
CA ARG A 68 -12.75 8.90 2.37
C ARG A 68 -12.46 7.48 2.86
N PRO A 69 -11.65 6.70 2.12
CA PRO A 69 -11.53 5.27 2.39
C PRO A 69 -10.66 4.96 3.60
N ILE A 70 -9.90 5.92 4.15
CA ILE A 70 -9.12 5.72 5.38
C ILE A 70 -9.95 6.23 6.55
N VAL A 71 -10.33 5.31 7.45
CA VAL A 71 -11.11 5.62 8.65
C VAL A 71 -10.18 6.06 9.78
N SER A 72 -9.10 5.31 10.00
CA SER A 72 -8.12 5.64 11.03
C SER A 72 -6.76 5.02 10.72
N THR A 73 -5.72 5.62 11.29
CA THR A 73 -4.36 5.10 11.20
C THR A 73 -3.70 5.09 12.56
N SER A 74 -2.91 4.07 12.83
CA SER A 74 -2.02 4.02 14.00
C SER A 74 -0.70 3.38 13.63
N CYS A 75 0.36 3.81 14.31
CA CYS A 75 1.71 3.37 14.10
C CYS A 75 2.45 3.33 15.43
N THR A 76 3.27 2.31 15.68
CA THR A 76 4.07 2.23 16.92
C THR A 76 5.29 3.17 16.94
N CYS A 77 5.41 4.07 15.95
CA CYS A 77 6.49 5.06 15.91
C CYS A 77 6.18 6.27 16.80
N PRO A 78 7.18 7.11 17.14
CA PRO A 78 6.98 8.25 18.05
C PRO A 78 5.90 9.24 17.61
N MET A 79 5.58 9.33 16.32
CA MET A 79 4.53 10.20 15.80
C MET A 79 3.11 9.65 16.02
N ALA A 80 2.98 8.35 16.28
CA ALA A 80 1.73 7.57 16.42
C ALA A 80 0.79 7.56 15.19
N TYR A 81 0.57 8.69 14.53
CA TYR A 81 -0.26 8.90 13.35
C TYR A 81 0.46 9.85 12.39
N ASP A 82 -0.14 10.09 11.22
CA ASP A 82 0.35 11.00 10.17
C ASP A 82 1.85 10.88 9.82
N CYS A 83 2.36 9.64 9.86
CA CYS A 83 3.78 9.36 9.77
C CYS A 83 4.17 8.79 8.40
N LYS A 84 5.45 8.94 8.06
CA LYS A 84 6.05 8.35 6.84
C LYS A 84 5.81 6.84 6.70
N HIS A 85 5.65 6.11 7.80
CA HIS A 85 5.39 4.66 7.77
C HIS A 85 3.98 4.32 7.28
N VAL A 86 2.98 5.17 7.61
CA VAL A 86 1.61 5.03 7.08
C VAL A 86 1.63 5.26 5.57
N VAL A 87 2.30 6.32 5.10
CA VAL A 87 2.49 6.58 3.67
C VAL A 87 3.16 5.40 2.97
N ALA A 88 4.27 4.90 3.51
CA ALA A 88 4.98 3.75 2.93
C ALA A 88 4.09 2.49 2.86
N THR A 89 3.26 2.28 3.89
CA THR A 89 2.33 1.15 3.96
C THR A 89 1.26 1.23 2.87
N LEU A 90 0.68 2.41 2.63
CA LEU A 90 -0.33 2.61 1.58
C LEU A 90 0.27 2.44 0.17
N LEU A 91 1.49 2.92 -0.05
CA LEU A 91 2.20 2.71 -1.31
C LEU A 91 2.52 1.24 -1.55
N GLU A 92 2.91 0.51 -0.50
CA GLU A 92 3.14 -0.93 -0.58
C GLU A 92 1.84 -1.70 -0.86
N SER A 93 0.73 -1.29 -0.24
CA SER A 93 -0.61 -1.78 -0.60
C SER A 93 -0.88 -1.64 -2.09
N ASN A 94 -0.62 -0.46 -2.65
CA ASN A 94 -0.81 -0.21 -4.07
C ASN A 94 0.06 -1.10 -4.96
N ARG A 95 1.32 -1.32 -4.56
CA ARG A 95 2.24 -2.21 -5.29
C ARG A 95 1.74 -3.65 -5.29
N VAL A 96 1.34 -4.17 -4.13
CA VAL A 96 0.84 -5.54 -3.98
C VAL A 96 -0.48 -5.73 -4.73
N ALA A 97 -1.41 -4.77 -4.63
CA ALA A 97 -2.68 -4.81 -5.33
C ALA A 97 -2.49 -4.86 -6.86
N ARG A 98 -1.58 -4.03 -7.40
CA ARG A 98 -1.25 -4.03 -8.84
C ARG A 98 -0.55 -5.30 -9.30
N ALA A 99 0.33 -5.88 -8.47
CA ALA A 99 0.99 -7.14 -8.78
C ALA A 99 0.01 -8.33 -8.74
N ALA A 100 -1.03 -8.24 -7.90
CA ALA A 100 -2.09 -9.23 -7.79
C ALA A 100 -3.17 -9.09 -8.88
N THR A 101 -3.05 -8.11 -9.78
CA THR A 101 -3.79 -8.06 -11.05
C THR A 101 -2.86 -8.55 -12.16
N PRO A 102 -2.83 -9.85 -12.49
CA PRO A 102 -2.07 -10.34 -13.63
C PRO A 102 -2.89 -10.06 -14.90
N LEU A 103 -2.30 -9.28 -15.82
CA LEU A 103 -2.44 -9.42 -17.27
C LEU A 103 -3.74 -10.07 -17.81
N ASP A 104 -4.82 -9.31 -17.99
CA ASP A 104 -5.90 -9.65 -18.93
C ASP A 104 -5.71 -8.92 -20.28
N SER A 105 -4.50 -8.97 -20.87
CA SER A 105 -4.25 -8.23 -22.12
C SER A 105 -3.21 -8.82 -23.07
N ARG A 106 -2.90 -10.13 -23.03
CA ARG A 106 -1.95 -10.73 -24.02
C ARG A 106 -2.35 -12.10 -24.57
N GLU A 107 -3.63 -12.40 -24.74
CA GLU A 107 -4.07 -13.56 -25.53
C GLU A 107 -5.28 -13.24 -26.42
N THR A 108 -5.03 -12.71 -27.62
CA THR A 108 -5.74 -13.07 -28.86
C THR A 108 -4.83 -12.66 -30.02
N GLY A 109 -4.06 -13.62 -30.52
CA GLY A 109 -3.16 -13.46 -31.65
C GLY A 109 -2.62 -14.79 -32.13
N ALA A 110 -3.46 -15.84 -32.08
CA ALA A 110 -3.20 -17.08 -32.80
C ALA A 110 -3.60 -16.84 -34.26
N THR A 111 -2.62 -16.67 -35.13
CA THR A 111 -2.79 -16.78 -36.58
C THR A 111 -2.48 -18.23 -36.96
N PRO A 112 -3.46 -19.03 -37.43
CA PRO A 112 -3.19 -20.31 -38.10
C PRO A 112 -2.81 -20.08 -39.57
N PRO A 113 -2.28 -21.12 -40.25
CA PRO A 113 -1.10 -20.98 -41.12
C PRO A 113 -1.40 -20.72 -42.60
N ASP A 114 -0.33 -20.35 -43.29
CA ASP A 114 -0.16 -20.20 -44.73
C ASP A 114 -0.87 -21.30 -45.55
N SER A 115 -1.69 -20.85 -46.51
CA SER A 115 -2.27 -21.68 -47.56
C SER A 115 -1.42 -21.59 -48.82
N ARG A 116 -0.72 -22.68 -49.15
CA ARG A 116 -0.05 -22.92 -50.44
C ARG A 116 -0.53 -24.22 -51.06
#